data_AF-A0AAN6MLF2-F1
#
_entry.id   AF-A0AAN6MLF2-F1
#
_cell.length_a   1.000
_cell.length_b   1.000
_cell.length_c   1.000
_cell.angle_alpha   90.00
_cell.angle_beta   90.00
_cell.angle_gamma   90.00
#
_symmetry.space_group_name_H-M   'P 1'
#
loop_
_entity.id
_entity.type
_entity.pdbx_description
1 polymer ?
#
loop_
_entity_poly.entity_id
_entity_poly.type
_entity_poly.pdbx_seq_one_letter_code
_entity_poly.pdbx_strand_id
1 'polypeptide(L)'
;MPSITQLPCEMVAEILGKLDHLRFLLPALLACRHFYTSFKKSHGVKASILRRQITPALLPNAVALVEASRLPRPLAASSVVALLDDLHNRPASLAAWLPTIPTALVQKMGRTHDAIHALATGFATSALDCISPPSAPAGTATEAAALSPLEYFRFCRAFYRVDLFYTLFRGGSFESDMNPWFFSRHSLWENEQLGCVYEYLEARFAKASREVVAHDVLFGEVSVDYLTSGEDNQWRQTWAALLTPERQLSHGVEFVYNLTIADSYDAKHRMLQSALDPSYGRVNLPEALHEVLDDADGRPVQFQSEEELHSIALRRGDSPEEDDTDQGPYKAWRNAHADSTLEESLMFEDDAWLRGRAYVFWDRHRVQQQFKDGFGEEPGYRRDYTEREYADMLESFRERSKIWQKGGKGFWSRGDTSRIVWPDK
;
A
#
# COMPACT_ATOMS: atom_id res chain seq x y z
N MET A 1 -6.22 33.55 -35.42
CA MET A 1 -5.72 32.24 -34.96
C MET A 1 -6.84 31.23 -35.06
N PRO A 2 -6.63 30.03 -35.62
CA PRO A 2 -7.68 29.01 -35.66
C PRO A 2 -8.07 28.61 -34.23
N SER A 3 -9.37 28.58 -33.95
CA SER A 3 -9.89 28.13 -32.67
C SER A 3 -9.73 26.62 -32.54
N ILE A 4 -9.47 26.10 -31.34
CA ILE A 4 -9.40 24.65 -31.08
C ILE A 4 -10.68 23.91 -31.50
N THR A 5 -11.82 24.62 -31.55
CA THR A 5 -13.10 24.12 -32.03
C THR A 5 -13.19 23.92 -33.55
N GLN A 6 -12.20 24.40 -34.30
CA GLN A 6 -12.08 24.25 -35.75
C GLN A 6 -11.19 23.07 -36.16
N LEU A 7 -10.51 22.44 -35.19
CA LEU A 7 -9.67 21.27 -35.45
C LEU A 7 -10.53 20.01 -35.70
N PRO A 8 -10.05 19.08 -36.54
CA PRO A 8 -10.65 17.75 -36.68
C PRO A 8 -10.80 17.01 -35.35
N CYS A 9 -11.78 16.10 -35.27
CA CYS A 9 -12.08 15.37 -34.03
C CYS A 9 -10.88 14.55 -33.55
N GLU A 10 -10.09 14.02 -34.48
CA GLU A 10 -8.91 13.21 -34.27
C GLU A 10 -7.81 14.03 -33.57
N MET A 11 -7.56 15.26 -34.04
CA MET A 11 -6.58 16.17 -33.42
C MET A 11 -7.02 16.59 -32.02
N VAL A 12 -8.31 16.88 -31.83
CA VAL A 12 -8.83 17.21 -30.49
C VAL A 12 -8.72 16.02 -29.54
N ALA A 13 -9.00 14.80 -30.01
CA ALA A 13 -8.83 13.60 -29.21
C ALA A 13 -7.36 13.34 -28.85
N GLU A 14 -6.43 13.59 -29.76
CA GLU A 14 -5.00 13.52 -29.48
C GLU A 14 -4.58 14.56 -28.42
N ILE A 15 -5.04 15.80 -28.53
CA ILE A 15 -4.80 16.86 -27.54
C ILE A 15 -5.35 16.45 -26.17
N LEU A 16 -6.58 15.94 -26.10
CA LEU A 16 -7.15 15.41 -24.85
C LEU A 16 -6.34 14.23 -24.30
N GLY A 17 -5.75 13.41 -25.18
CA GLY A 17 -4.84 12.32 -24.81
C GLY A 17 -3.51 12.79 -24.21
N LYS A 18 -3.18 14.08 -24.34
CA LYS A 18 -2.01 14.74 -23.71
C LYS A 18 -2.33 15.41 -22.38
N LEU A 19 -3.47 15.12 -21.75
CA LEU A 19 -3.67 15.48 -20.35
C LEU A 19 -2.73 14.64 -19.46
N ASP A 20 -2.25 15.22 -18.36
CA ASP A 20 -1.32 14.54 -17.46
C ASP A 20 -2.05 13.61 -16.46
N HIS A 21 -3.30 13.94 -16.12
CA HIS A 21 -4.12 13.13 -15.21
C HIS A 21 -5.55 12.96 -15.71
N LEU A 22 -6.14 11.78 -15.45
CA LEU A 22 -7.53 11.49 -15.79
C LEU A 22 -8.54 12.43 -15.11
N ARG A 23 -8.22 12.99 -13.94
CA ARG A 23 -9.10 13.94 -13.23
C ARG A 23 -9.42 15.19 -14.05
N PHE A 24 -8.54 15.61 -14.95
CA PHE A 24 -8.74 16.78 -15.81
C PHE A 24 -9.61 16.51 -17.03
N LEU A 25 -9.88 15.24 -17.34
CA LEU A 25 -10.66 14.87 -18.51
C LEU A 25 -12.10 15.35 -18.38
N LEU A 26 -12.78 15.09 -17.26
CA LEU A 26 -14.19 15.48 -17.11
C LEU A 26 -14.40 17.01 -17.21
N PRO A 27 -13.63 17.86 -16.49
CA PRO A 27 -13.70 19.31 -16.68
C PRO A 27 -13.48 19.74 -18.14
N ALA A 28 -12.52 19.14 -18.84
CA ALA A 28 -12.27 19.43 -20.25
C ALA A 28 -13.46 19.06 -21.14
N LEU A 29 -14.07 17.89 -20.93
CA LEU A 29 -15.25 17.45 -21.68
C LEU A 29 -16.47 18.35 -21.44
N LEU A 30 -16.62 18.89 -20.23
CA LEU A 30 -17.71 19.81 -19.87
C LEU A 30 -17.49 21.23 -20.41
N ALA A 31 -16.24 21.63 -20.69
CA ALA A 31 -15.93 22.95 -21.21
C ALA A 31 -16.42 23.18 -22.65
N CYS A 32 -16.51 22.13 -23.48
CA CYS A 32 -16.90 22.28 -24.89
C CYS A 32 -17.56 21.04 -25.49
N ARG A 33 -18.69 21.22 -26.21
CA ARG A 33 -19.36 20.14 -26.95
C ARG A 33 -18.46 19.47 -27.99
N HIS A 34 -17.53 20.22 -28.59
CA HIS A 34 -16.58 19.66 -29.56
C HIS A 34 -15.65 18.64 -28.88
N PHE A 35 -15.14 18.95 -27.68
CA PHE A 35 -14.29 18.03 -26.92
C PHE A 35 -15.04 16.76 -26.54
N TYR A 36 -16.27 16.90 -26.05
CA TYR A 36 -17.12 15.75 -25.75
C TYR A 36 -17.35 14.86 -26.98
N THR A 37 -17.64 15.47 -28.14
CA THR A 37 -17.91 14.73 -29.38
C THR A 37 -16.65 14.03 -29.89
N SER A 38 -15.50 14.71 -29.89
CA SER A 38 -14.20 14.15 -30.27
C SER A 38 -13.81 12.97 -29.38
N PHE A 39 -13.98 13.11 -28.07
CA PHE A 39 -13.75 12.04 -27.12
C PHE A 39 -14.68 10.84 -27.33
N LYS A 40 -15.97 11.07 -27.60
CA LYS A 40 -16.92 9.97 -27.88
C LYS A 40 -16.58 9.20 -29.15
N LYS A 41 -16.00 9.88 -30.15
CA LYS A 41 -15.60 9.27 -31.44
C LYS A 41 -14.24 8.56 -31.38
N SER A 42 -13.36 8.91 -30.44
CA SER A 42 -12.03 8.33 -30.34
C SER A 42 -11.94 7.31 -29.21
N HIS A 43 -11.70 6.05 -29.58
CA HIS A 43 -11.34 5.01 -28.63
C HIS A 43 -9.86 5.16 -28.27
N GLY A 44 -9.54 5.28 -26.98
CA GLY A 44 -8.15 5.30 -26.51
C GLY A 44 -7.68 6.57 -25.80
N VAL A 45 -8.42 7.69 -25.82
CA VAL A 45 -8.03 8.93 -25.12
C VAL A 45 -7.68 8.67 -23.65
N LYS A 46 -8.51 7.90 -22.94
CA LYS A 46 -8.26 7.55 -21.54
C LYS A 46 -7.00 6.72 -21.34
N ALA A 47 -6.76 5.74 -22.21
CA ALA A 47 -5.58 4.90 -22.16
C ALA A 47 -4.31 5.73 -22.41
N SER A 48 -4.37 6.70 -23.33
CA SER A 48 -3.28 7.65 -23.57
C SER A 48 -2.99 8.51 -22.35
N ILE A 49 -4.02 9.04 -21.68
CA ILE A 49 -3.85 9.81 -20.43
C ILE A 49 -3.23 8.93 -19.35
N LEU A 50 -3.74 7.71 -19.14
CA LEU A 50 -3.19 6.80 -18.13
C LEU A 50 -1.74 6.41 -18.39
N ARG A 51 -1.32 6.20 -19.64
CA ARG A 51 0.09 5.93 -19.99
C ARG A 51 1.03 7.10 -19.72
N ARG A 52 0.49 8.31 -19.53
CA ARG A 52 1.26 9.49 -19.12
C ARG A 52 1.23 9.68 -17.61
N GLN A 53 0.11 9.32 -16.99
CA GLN A 53 -0.06 9.36 -15.54
C GLN A 53 0.75 8.25 -14.83
N ILE A 54 0.77 7.04 -15.37
CA ILE A 54 1.46 5.86 -14.85
C ILE A 54 2.64 5.55 -15.77
N THR A 55 3.84 5.40 -15.20
CA THR A 55 5.03 5.06 -15.98
C THR A 55 4.87 3.70 -16.67
N PRO A 56 5.47 3.49 -17.85
CA PRO A 56 5.35 2.22 -18.58
C PRO A 56 5.72 1.00 -17.73
N ALA A 57 6.74 1.10 -16.87
CA ALA A 57 7.19 0.03 -15.98
C ALA A 57 6.16 -0.31 -14.87
N LEU A 58 5.36 0.65 -14.42
CA LEU A 58 4.33 0.43 -13.40
C LEU A 58 2.98 -0.02 -13.98
N LEU A 59 2.78 0.14 -15.29
CA LEU A 59 1.50 -0.14 -15.93
C LEU A 59 1.04 -1.61 -15.81
N PRO A 60 1.92 -2.63 -15.95
CA PRO A 60 1.53 -4.03 -15.72
C PRO A 60 0.95 -4.26 -14.32
N ASN A 61 1.58 -3.70 -13.28
CA ASN A 61 1.12 -3.79 -11.89
C ASN A 61 -0.26 -3.15 -11.70
N ALA A 62 -0.47 -1.96 -12.30
CA ALA A 62 -1.76 -1.28 -12.24
C ALA A 62 -2.88 -2.06 -12.94
N VAL A 63 -2.58 -2.71 -14.07
CA VAL A 63 -3.53 -3.58 -14.78
C VAL A 63 -3.80 -4.85 -13.98
N ALA A 64 -2.76 -5.50 -13.44
CA ALA A 64 -2.90 -6.70 -12.62
C ALA A 64 -3.83 -6.47 -11.43
N LEU A 65 -3.68 -5.35 -10.72
CA LEU A 65 -4.53 -4.98 -9.60
C LEU A 65 -6.02 -4.86 -10.00
N VAL A 66 -6.30 -4.27 -11.16
CA VAL A 66 -7.68 -4.19 -11.67
C VAL A 66 -8.22 -5.55 -12.06
N GLU A 67 -7.44 -6.36 -12.78
CA GLU A 67 -7.87 -7.70 -13.17
C GLU A 67 -8.11 -8.60 -11.95
N ALA A 68 -7.24 -8.54 -10.93
CA ALA A 68 -7.42 -9.21 -9.64
C ALA A 68 -8.75 -8.85 -8.98
N SER A 69 -9.17 -7.58 -9.06
CA SER A 69 -10.44 -7.13 -8.49
C SER A 69 -11.68 -7.67 -9.23
N ARG A 70 -11.52 -8.07 -10.50
CA ARG A 70 -12.57 -8.58 -11.38
C ARG A 70 -12.69 -10.11 -11.36
N LEU A 71 -11.71 -10.81 -10.80
CA LEU A 71 -11.74 -12.27 -10.72
C LEU A 71 -12.99 -12.74 -9.95
N PRO A 72 -13.67 -13.81 -10.41
CA PRO A 72 -14.87 -14.33 -9.78
C PRO A 72 -14.59 -14.80 -8.35
N ARG A 73 -15.62 -14.77 -7.50
CA ARG A 73 -15.53 -15.23 -6.10
C ARG A 73 -16.45 -16.44 -5.89
N PRO A 74 -16.00 -17.52 -5.21
CA PRO A 74 -14.66 -17.72 -4.63
C PRO A 74 -13.56 -17.78 -5.71
N LEU A 75 -12.35 -17.34 -5.37
CA LEU A 75 -11.23 -17.35 -6.32
C LEU A 75 -10.81 -18.78 -6.62
N ALA A 76 -10.52 -19.06 -7.89
CA ALA A 76 -9.82 -20.28 -8.28
C ALA A 76 -8.31 -20.04 -8.24
N ALA A 77 -7.56 -20.94 -7.60
CA ALA A 77 -6.09 -20.86 -7.53
C ALA A 77 -5.46 -20.72 -8.92
N SER A 78 -5.98 -21.44 -9.92
CA SER A 78 -5.52 -21.34 -11.31
C SER A 78 -5.67 -19.95 -11.93
N SER A 79 -6.69 -19.17 -11.54
CA SER A 79 -6.87 -17.80 -12.03
C SER A 79 -5.88 -16.83 -11.40
N VAL A 80 -5.54 -17.04 -10.13
CA VAL A 80 -4.51 -16.28 -9.41
C VAL A 80 -3.14 -16.55 -10.02
N VAL A 81 -2.79 -17.84 -10.17
CA VAL A 81 -1.55 -18.29 -10.83
C VAL A 81 -1.43 -17.70 -12.23
N ALA A 82 -2.46 -17.81 -13.06
CA ALA A 82 -2.43 -17.30 -14.43
C ALA A 82 -2.22 -15.77 -14.49
N LEU A 83 -2.86 -15.01 -13.60
CA LEU A 83 -2.70 -13.56 -13.56
C LEU A 83 -1.28 -13.16 -13.15
N LEU A 84 -0.72 -13.83 -12.15
CA LEU A 84 0.61 -13.54 -11.67
C LEU A 84 1.70 -14.03 -12.66
N ASP A 85 1.48 -15.17 -13.34
CA ASP A 85 2.32 -15.60 -14.47
C ASP A 85 2.32 -14.53 -15.57
N ASP A 86 1.17 -13.94 -15.89
CA ASP A 86 1.09 -12.86 -16.87
C ASP A 86 1.79 -11.58 -16.41
N LEU A 87 1.71 -11.26 -15.13
CA LEU A 87 2.40 -10.10 -14.55
C LEU A 87 3.92 -10.25 -14.63
N HIS A 88 4.47 -11.41 -14.27
CA HIS A 88 5.92 -11.61 -14.19
C HIS A 88 6.53 -12.04 -15.52
N ASN A 89 5.90 -12.96 -16.24
CA ASN A 89 6.49 -13.55 -17.46
C ASN A 89 6.07 -12.80 -18.73
N ARG A 90 4.97 -12.04 -18.71
CA ARG A 90 4.45 -11.31 -19.89
C ARG A 90 3.93 -9.91 -19.57
N PRO A 91 4.66 -9.05 -18.82
CA PRO A 91 4.18 -7.75 -18.35
C PRO A 91 3.69 -6.83 -19.48
N ALA A 92 4.39 -6.81 -20.61
CA ALA A 92 4.00 -6.02 -21.78
C ALA A 92 2.67 -6.48 -22.40
N SER A 93 2.39 -7.78 -22.38
CA SER A 93 1.12 -8.34 -22.86
C SER A 93 -0.03 -7.95 -21.94
N LEU A 94 0.20 -7.98 -20.63
CA LEU A 94 -0.78 -7.54 -19.64
C LEU A 94 -1.09 -6.05 -19.78
N ALA A 95 -0.06 -5.20 -19.91
CA ALA A 95 -0.23 -3.76 -20.14
C ALA A 95 -0.96 -3.43 -21.45
N ALA A 96 -0.86 -4.29 -22.47
CA ALA A 96 -1.57 -4.14 -23.74
C ALA A 96 -3.10 -4.29 -23.60
N TRP A 97 -3.59 -4.85 -22.49
CA TRP A 97 -5.04 -4.96 -22.22
C TRP A 97 -5.68 -3.65 -21.79
N LEU A 98 -4.91 -2.62 -21.44
CA LEU A 98 -5.44 -1.33 -21.01
C LEU A 98 -6.62 -0.78 -21.86
N PRO A 99 -6.61 -0.84 -23.21
CA PRO A 99 -7.71 -0.35 -24.03
C PRO A 99 -9.02 -1.14 -23.89
N THR A 100 -8.98 -2.38 -23.40
CA THR A 100 -10.16 -3.24 -23.21
C THR A 100 -10.80 -3.05 -21.83
N ILE A 101 -10.11 -2.39 -20.90
CA ILE A 101 -10.60 -2.17 -19.54
C ILE A 101 -11.80 -1.20 -19.55
N PRO A 102 -12.91 -1.55 -18.88
CA PRO A 102 -14.06 -0.66 -18.73
C PRO A 102 -13.70 0.73 -18.18
N THR A 103 -14.41 1.75 -18.65
CA THR A 103 -14.13 3.15 -18.28
C THR A 103 -14.11 3.42 -16.78
N ALA A 104 -15.07 2.84 -16.03
CA ALA A 104 -15.15 3.03 -14.59
C ALA A 104 -13.90 2.49 -13.88
N LEU A 105 -13.35 1.38 -14.36
CA LEU A 105 -12.13 0.78 -13.82
C LEU A 105 -10.88 1.56 -14.24
N VAL A 106 -10.83 2.06 -15.47
CA VAL A 106 -9.77 3.00 -15.91
C VAL A 106 -9.72 4.26 -15.04
N GLN A 107 -10.88 4.81 -14.67
CA GLN A 107 -10.94 5.94 -13.73
C GLN A 107 -10.47 5.55 -12.33
N LYS A 108 -10.82 4.34 -11.87
CA LYS A 108 -10.33 3.79 -10.61
C LYS A 108 -8.80 3.69 -10.62
N MET A 109 -8.20 3.11 -11.67
CA MET A 109 -6.74 3.02 -11.83
C MET A 109 -6.06 4.36 -11.66
N GLY A 110 -6.59 5.42 -12.29
CA GLY A 110 -6.03 6.77 -12.14
C GLY A 110 -6.07 7.27 -10.70
N ARG A 111 -7.18 7.06 -9.97
CA ARG A 111 -7.29 7.46 -8.56
C ARG A 111 -6.39 6.64 -7.65
N THR A 112 -6.34 5.33 -7.86
CA THR A 112 -5.45 4.43 -7.11
C THR A 112 -4.00 4.82 -7.34
N HIS A 113 -3.60 5.15 -8.57
CA HIS A 113 -2.23 5.62 -8.82
C HIS A 113 -1.94 6.98 -8.17
N ASP A 114 -2.88 7.94 -8.19
CA ASP A 114 -2.70 9.22 -7.51
C ASP A 114 -2.49 9.02 -5.99
N ALA A 115 -3.23 8.09 -5.38
CA ALA A 115 -3.06 7.72 -3.97
C ALA A 115 -1.70 7.04 -3.71
N ILE A 116 -1.32 6.06 -4.55
CA ILE A 116 -0.03 5.38 -4.47
C ILE A 116 1.12 6.39 -4.62
N HIS A 117 1.05 7.28 -5.60
CA HIS A 117 2.04 8.32 -5.83
C HIS A 117 2.21 9.20 -4.58
N ALA A 118 1.11 9.71 -4.02
CA ALA A 118 1.14 10.56 -2.84
C ALA A 118 1.73 9.84 -1.61
N LEU A 119 1.34 8.58 -1.38
CA LEU A 119 1.86 7.78 -0.27
C LEU A 119 3.31 7.35 -0.48
N ALA A 120 3.71 6.97 -1.69
CA ALA A 120 5.08 6.62 -2.05
C ALA A 120 6.04 7.80 -1.85
N THR A 121 5.69 8.98 -2.38
CA THR A 121 6.47 10.20 -2.16
C THR A 121 6.48 10.59 -0.69
N GLY A 122 5.34 10.51 -0.01
CA GLY A 122 5.25 10.79 1.42
C GLY A 122 6.09 9.83 2.28
N PHE A 123 6.17 8.55 1.90
CA PHE A 123 7.01 7.56 2.58
C PHE A 123 8.48 7.89 2.37
N ALA A 124 8.89 8.11 1.11
CA ALA A 124 10.27 8.42 0.81
C ALA A 124 10.75 9.72 1.51
N THR A 125 9.90 10.76 1.59
CA THR A 125 10.21 11.97 2.37
C THR A 125 10.39 11.65 3.86
N SER A 126 9.45 10.93 4.48
CA SER A 126 9.57 10.55 5.89
C SER A 126 10.83 9.71 6.17
N ALA A 127 11.17 8.79 5.26
CA ALA A 127 12.37 7.98 5.37
C ALA A 127 13.66 8.81 5.24
N LEU A 128 13.71 9.78 4.32
CA LEU A 128 14.83 10.71 4.19
C LEU A 128 14.99 11.62 5.41
N ASP A 129 13.89 12.05 6.03
CA ASP A 129 13.91 12.81 7.29
C ASP A 129 14.56 11.99 8.42
N CYS A 130 14.31 10.67 8.45
CA CYS A 130 14.91 9.76 9.44
C CYS A 130 16.41 9.50 9.22
N ILE A 131 16.91 9.68 8.00
CA ILE A 131 18.31 9.43 7.63
C ILE A 131 19.16 10.71 7.69
N SER A 132 18.54 11.88 7.51
CA SER A 132 19.26 13.15 7.45
C SER A 132 19.85 13.55 8.81
N PRO A 133 21.14 13.92 8.89
CA PRO A 133 21.72 14.36 10.16
C PRO A 133 21.07 15.67 10.62
N PRO A 134 20.86 15.86 11.95
CA PRO A 134 20.18 17.04 12.51
C PRO A 134 20.92 18.37 12.25
N SER A 135 22.14 18.32 11.71
CA SER A 135 23.03 19.46 11.47
C SER A 135 23.05 19.98 10.03
N ALA A 136 22.25 19.42 9.11
CA ALA A 136 22.22 19.90 7.73
C ALA A 136 21.52 21.27 7.65
N PRO A 137 22.13 22.32 7.04
CA PRO A 137 21.49 23.62 6.93
C PRO A 137 20.21 23.54 6.10
N ALA A 138 19.14 24.12 6.62
CA ALA A 138 17.83 24.24 5.96
C ALA A 138 17.98 25.04 4.64
N GLY A 139 18.29 24.35 3.54
CA GLY A 139 18.48 25.00 2.24
C GLY A 139 19.24 24.18 1.18
N THR A 140 19.98 23.12 1.55
CA THR A 140 20.68 22.23 0.59
C THR A 140 19.89 20.97 0.22
N ALA A 141 18.68 20.81 0.75
CA ALA A 141 17.88 19.57 0.63
C ALA A 141 17.25 19.33 -0.76
N THR A 142 17.30 20.29 -1.68
CA THR A 142 16.44 20.31 -2.87
C THR A 142 16.82 19.28 -3.94
N GLU A 143 18.11 18.92 -4.09
CA GLU A 143 18.54 17.84 -4.99
C GLU A 143 18.61 16.47 -4.29
N ALA A 144 18.85 16.43 -2.98
CA ALA A 144 18.90 15.19 -2.20
C ALA A 144 17.50 14.57 -1.97
N ALA A 145 16.43 15.38 -2.02
CA ALA A 145 15.05 14.96 -1.76
C ALA A 145 14.33 14.35 -2.98
N ALA A 146 14.83 14.56 -4.20
CA ALA A 146 14.21 13.99 -5.39
C ALA A 146 14.56 12.51 -5.52
N LEU A 147 13.53 11.69 -5.75
CA LEU A 147 13.71 10.26 -6.05
C LEU A 147 14.29 10.10 -7.45
N SER A 148 15.25 9.20 -7.60
CA SER A 148 15.62 8.73 -8.92
C SER A 148 14.42 8.00 -9.58
N PRO A 149 14.42 7.85 -10.92
CA PRO A 149 13.38 7.07 -11.60
C PRO A 149 13.23 5.64 -11.07
N LEU A 150 14.34 4.99 -10.67
CA LEU A 150 14.33 3.63 -10.11
C LEU A 150 13.82 3.62 -8.67
N GLU A 151 14.24 4.58 -7.84
CA GLU A 151 13.70 4.75 -6.49
C GLU A 151 12.17 4.94 -6.54
N TYR A 152 11.71 5.88 -7.37
CA TYR A 152 10.27 6.12 -7.61
C TYR A 152 9.53 4.84 -8.03
N PHE A 153 10.12 4.08 -8.96
CA PHE A 153 9.57 2.81 -9.41
C PHE A 153 9.44 1.80 -8.26
N ARG A 154 10.50 1.58 -7.46
CA ARG A 154 10.47 0.64 -6.33
C ARG A 154 9.41 1.02 -5.31
N PHE A 155 9.35 2.29 -4.90
CA PHE A 155 8.33 2.77 -3.97
C PHE A 155 6.94 2.48 -4.53
N CYS A 156 6.60 2.96 -5.73
CA CYS A 156 5.27 2.74 -6.29
C CYS A 156 4.93 1.25 -6.51
N ARG A 157 5.90 0.46 -6.99
CA ARG A 157 5.72 -0.99 -7.24
C ARG A 157 5.39 -1.73 -5.95
N ALA A 158 6.08 -1.43 -4.85
CA ALA A 158 5.82 -2.06 -3.56
C ALA A 158 4.38 -1.77 -3.07
N PHE A 159 3.88 -0.52 -3.20
CA PHE A 159 2.47 -0.21 -2.90
C PHE A 159 1.49 -0.97 -3.80
N TYR A 160 1.77 -1.11 -5.10
CA TYR A 160 0.94 -1.93 -5.97
C TYR A 160 0.93 -3.39 -5.56
N ARG A 161 2.08 -3.96 -5.19
CA ARG A 161 2.20 -5.37 -4.77
C ARG A 161 1.45 -5.62 -3.45
N VAL A 162 1.55 -4.71 -2.48
CA VAL A 162 0.75 -4.78 -1.23
C VAL A 162 -0.75 -4.74 -1.53
N ASP A 163 -1.22 -3.80 -2.36
CA ASP A 163 -2.65 -3.70 -2.70
C ASP A 163 -3.13 -4.91 -3.52
N LEU A 164 -2.27 -5.46 -4.38
CA LEU A 164 -2.52 -6.68 -5.14
C LEU A 164 -2.65 -7.90 -4.23
N PHE A 165 -1.75 -8.05 -3.26
CA PHE A 165 -1.80 -9.12 -2.25
C PHE A 165 -3.15 -9.13 -1.54
N TYR A 166 -3.54 -8.02 -0.91
CA TYR A 166 -4.83 -7.93 -0.21
C TYR A 166 -6.02 -8.13 -1.17
N THR A 167 -5.92 -7.69 -2.42
CA THR A 167 -6.98 -7.90 -3.41
C THR A 167 -7.14 -9.38 -3.77
N LEU A 168 -6.04 -10.11 -3.95
CA LEU A 168 -6.08 -11.54 -4.26
C LEU A 168 -6.56 -12.34 -3.05
N PHE A 169 -5.92 -12.21 -1.90
CA PHE A 169 -6.12 -13.11 -0.77
C PHE A 169 -7.34 -12.78 0.13
N ARG A 170 -8.19 -11.80 -0.25
CA ARG A 170 -9.43 -11.48 0.49
C ARG A 170 -10.36 -12.68 0.70
N GLY A 171 -10.93 -12.80 1.90
CA GLY A 171 -12.04 -13.73 2.20
C GLY A 171 -11.65 -15.05 2.88
N GLY A 172 -10.40 -15.20 3.33
CA GLY A 172 -9.93 -16.18 4.34
C GLY A 172 -10.20 -17.67 4.09
N SER A 173 -10.43 -18.08 2.84
CA SER A 173 -10.51 -19.51 2.50
C SER A 173 -9.41 -19.96 1.54
N PHE A 174 -8.30 -19.21 1.45
CA PHE A 174 -7.18 -19.60 0.58
C PHE A 174 -6.19 -20.47 1.35
N GLU A 175 -5.83 -21.58 0.73
CA GLU A 175 -4.84 -22.54 1.20
C GLU A 175 -3.53 -21.82 1.47
N SER A 176 -2.95 -22.02 2.66
CA SER A 176 -1.62 -21.54 3.06
C SER A 176 -0.57 -21.73 1.95
N ASP A 177 -0.72 -22.78 1.16
CA ASP A 177 0.10 -23.15 -0.01
C ASP A 177 0.25 -22.07 -1.10
N MET A 178 -0.64 -21.06 -1.18
CA MET A 178 -0.59 -20.01 -2.19
C MET A 178 0.19 -18.75 -1.76
N ASN A 179 0.39 -18.53 -0.46
CA ASN A 179 1.22 -17.43 0.05
C ASN A 179 2.67 -17.60 -0.45
N PRO A 180 3.33 -18.78 -0.27
CA PRO A 180 4.66 -19.02 -0.80
C PRO A 180 4.75 -18.77 -2.30
N TRP A 181 3.69 -19.08 -3.06
CA TRP A 181 3.68 -18.89 -4.51
C TRP A 181 3.77 -17.41 -4.89
N PHE A 182 3.04 -16.52 -4.20
CA PHE A 182 3.07 -15.08 -4.45
C PHE A 182 4.45 -14.50 -4.15
N PHE A 183 5.00 -14.82 -2.97
CA PHE A 183 6.28 -14.25 -2.53
C PHE A 183 7.51 -14.90 -3.16
N SER A 184 7.41 -16.15 -3.66
CA SER A 184 8.51 -16.82 -4.38
C SER A 184 8.75 -16.28 -5.78
N ARG A 185 8.03 -15.24 -6.20
CA ARG A 185 8.28 -14.49 -7.45
C ARG A 185 9.11 -13.23 -7.21
N HIS A 186 9.50 -12.99 -5.97
CA HIS A 186 10.20 -11.80 -5.53
C HIS A 186 11.48 -12.20 -4.81
N SER A 187 12.51 -11.37 -4.94
CA SER A 187 13.69 -11.50 -4.09
C SER A 187 13.38 -11.16 -2.63
N LEU A 188 14.21 -11.63 -1.70
CA LEU A 188 14.03 -11.36 -0.28
C LEU A 188 13.97 -9.86 0.02
N TRP A 189 14.85 -9.05 -0.59
CA TRP A 189 14.80 -7.61 -0.43
C TRP A 189 13.57 -6.95 -1.06
N GLU A 190 12.96 -7.56 -2.09
CA GLU A 190 11.67 -7.10 -2.62
C GLU A 190 10.51 -7.47 -1.69
N ASN A 191 10.54 -8.64 -1.05
CA ASN A 191 9.58 -9.01 -0.01
C ASN A 191 9.69 -8.07 1.21
N GLU A 192 10.91 -7.70 1.58
CA GLU A 192 11.16 -6.70 2.63
C GLU A 192 10.63 -5.30 2.23
N GLN A 193 10.63 -4.94 0.94
CA GLN A 193 9.97 -3.70 0.47
C GLN A 193 8.46 -3.72 0.76
N LEU A 194 7.79 -4.87 0.61
CA LEU A 194 6.37 -5.01 0.96
C LEU A 194 6.17 -4.80 2.46
N GLY A 195 7.05 -5.36 3.29
CA GLY A 195 7.08 -5.15 4.73
C GLY A 195 7.19 -3.69 5.15
N CYS A 196 8.14 -2.96 4.55
CA CYS A 196 8.31 -1.52 4.76
C CYS A 196 7.05 -0.72 4.43
N VAL A 197 6.42 -1.02 3.28
CA VAL A 197 5.19 -0.33 2.85
C VAL A 197 4.03 -0.66 3.78
N TYR A 198 3.93 -1.92 4.22
CA TYR A 198 2.92 -2.35 5.17
C TYR A 198 2.99 -1.56 6.48
N GLU A 199 4.17 -1.48 7.12
CA GLU A 199 4.33 -0.73 8.36
C GLU A 199 4.05 0.76 8.17
N TYR A 200 4.49 1.34 7.04
CA TYR A 200 4.18 2.72 6.71
C TYR A 200 2.67 2.95 6.58
N LEU A 201 1.95 2.08 5.87
CA LEU A 201 0.50 2.15 5.72
C LEU A 201 -0.21 1.98 7.07
N GLU A 202 0.24 1.03 7.88
CA GLU A 202 -0.31 0.79 9.22
C GLU A 202 -0.15 2.03 10.12
N ALA A 203 1.04 2.62 10.17
CA ALA A 203 1.31 3.82 10.95
C ALA A 203 0.43 5.00 10.50
N ARG A 204 0.25 5.17 9.19
CA ARG A 204 -0.63 6.20 8.62
C ARG A 204 -2.10 5.95 8.97
N PHE A 205 -2.55 4.70 8.86
CA PHE A 205 -3.89 4.30 9.25
C PHE A 205 -4.13 4.56 10.74
N ALA A 206 -3.24 4.08 11.61
CA ALA A 206 -3.31 4.24 13.05
C ALA A 206 -3.43 5.71 13.46
N LYS A 207 -2.55 6.57 12.91
CA LYS A 207 -2.61 8.01 13.14
C LYS A 207 -3.92 8.64 12.68
N ALA A 208 -4.41 8.25 11.50
CA ALA A 208 -5.60 8.84 10.92
C ALA A 208 -6.89 8.40 11.63
N SER A 209 -6.95 7.15 12.13
CA SER A 209 -8.12 6.54 12.76
C SER A 209 -8.21 6.74 14.27
N ARG A 210 -7.08 7.02 14.95
CA ARG A 210 -6.97 7.05 16.42
C ARG A 210 -8.09 7.78 17.12
N GLU A 211 -8.41 9.00 16.70
CA GLU A 211 -9.47 9.81 17.33
C GLU A 211 -10.84 9.14 17.22
N VAL A 212 -11.17 8.59 16.06
CA VAL A 212 -12.46 7.92 15.87
C VAL A 212 -12.51 6.65 16.72
N VAL A 213 -11.49 5.80 16.64
CA VAL A 213 -11.46 4.51 17.34
C VAL A 213 -11.41 4.70 18.87
N ALA A 214 -10.69 5.71 19.37
CA ALA A 214 -10.61 6.01 20.79
C ALA A 214 -11.90 6.56 21.40
N HIS A 215 -12.81 7.10 20.57
CA HIS A 215 -14.01 7.80 21.07
C HIS A 215 -15.34 7.20 20.61
N ASP A 216 -15.40 6.49 19.49
CA ASP A 216 -16.66 5.91 19.03
C ASP A 216 -17.14 4.76 19.92
N VAL A 217 -18.44 4.74 20.24
CA VAL A 217 -19.05 3.73 21.11
C VAL A 217 -19.01 2.33 20.48
N LEU A 218 -19.29 2.20 19.18
CA LEU A 218 -19.31 0.90 18.51
C LEU A 218 -17.90 0.29 18.45
N PHE A 219 -16.88 1.09 18.10
CA PHE A 219 -15.49 0.61 18.14
C PHE A 219 -15.02 0.27 19.56
N GLY A 220 -15.55 0.96 20.58
CA GLY A 220 -15.35 0.58 21.98
C GLY A 220 -16.00 -0.76 22.34
N GLU A 221 -17.21 -1.03 21.87
CA GLU A 221 -17.93 -2.30 22.09
C GLU A 221 -17.16 -3.48 21.52
N VAL A 222 -16.69 -3.37 20.27
CA VAL A 222 -15.93 -4.47 19.63
C VAL A 222 -14.44 -4.45 20.00
N SER A 223 -14.06 -3.62 20.98
CA SER A 223 -12.71 -3.55 21.56
C SER A 223 -11.61 -3.37 20.52
N VAL A 224 -11.81 -2.43 19.59
CA VAL A 224 -10.81 -2.13 18.56
C VAL A 224 -9.58 -1.48 19.19
N ASP A 225 -8.46 -2.19 19.15
CA ASP A 225 -7.17 -1.70 19.65
C ASP A 225 -6.63 -0.54 18.80
N TYR A 226 -6.48 0.62 19.42
CA TYR A 226 -5.93 1.83 18.79
C TYR A 226 -4.54 2.23 19.29
N LEU A 227 -3.90 1.40 20.13
CA LEU A 227 -2.56 1.67 20.67
C LEU A 227 -1.51 0.72 20.10
N THR A 228 -1.76 -0.58 20.04
CA THR A 228 -0.78 -1.58 19.57
C THR A 228 -0.62 -1.53 18.06
N SER A 229 0.56 -1.88 17.55
CA SER A 229 0.88 -2.04 16.13
C SER A 229 1.28 -3.48 15.81
N GLY A 230 1.38 -3.81 14.53
CA GLY A 230 1.95 -5.07 14.06
C GLY A 230 0.98 -6.26 14.10
N GLU A 231 1.53 -7.46 14.23
CA GLU A 231 0.80 -8.72 14.06
C GLU A 231 -0.30 -8.94 15.10
N ASP A 232 -0.10 -8.42 16.31
CA ASP A 232 -1.04 -8.56 17.43
C ASP A 232 -2.31 -7.70 17.27
N ASN A 233 -2.30 -6.68 16.40
CA ASN A 233 -3.45 -5.81 16.18
C ASN A 233 -4.35 -6.28 15.03
N GLN A 234 -5.14 -7.32 15.31
CA GLN A 234 -6.05 -7.94 14.33
C GLN A 234 -7.02 -6.97 13.66
N TRP A 235 -7.53 -5.96 14.37
CA TRP A 235 -8.47 -5.00 13.80
C TRP A 235 -7.80 -4.06 12.80
N ARG A 236 -6.55 -3.66 13.03
CA ARG A 236 -5.77 -2.89 12.06
C ARG A 236 -5.44 -3.71 10.82
N GLN A 237 -5.05 -4.98 11.01
CA GLN A 237 -4.85 -5.92 9.88
C GLN A 237 -6.13 -6.07 9.05
N THR A 238 -7.25 -6.25 9.74
CA THR A 238 -8.56 -6.39 9.10
C THR A 238 -8.89 -5.10 8.34
N TRP A 239 -8.71 -3.90 8.91
CA TRP A 239 -8.97 -2.64 8.18
C TRP A 239 -8.01 -2.32 7.05
N ALA A 240 -6.74 -2.71 7.16
CA ALA A 240 -5.79 -2.66 6.05
C ALA A 240 -6.23 -3.58 4.90
N ALA A 241 -6.81 -4.75 5.23
CA ALA A 241 -7.34 -5.72 4.29
C ALA A 241 -8.79 -5.46 3.81
N LEU A 242 -9.56 -4.58 4.48
CA LEU A 242 -11.01 -4.56 4.37
C LEU A 242 -11.50 -3.95 3.05
N LEU A 243 -12.11 -4.82 2.25
CA LEU A 243 -13.04 -4.53 1.17
C LEU A 243 -14.48 -4.58 1.70
N THR A 244 -15.44 -3.94 1.03
CA THR A 244 -16.88 -4.11 1.34
C THR A 244 -17.57 -4.99 0.29
N PRO A 245 -18.56 -5.85 0.63
CA PRO A 245 -19.07 -6.86 -0.31
C PRO A 245 -19.95 -6.23 -1.40
N GLU A 246 -20.62 -5.12 -1.08
CA GLU A 246 -21.54 -4.43 -1.98
C GLU A 246 -20.84 -3.39 -2.87
N ARG A 247 -19.54 -3.14 -2.67
CA ARG A 247 -18.74 -2.30 -3.55
C ARG A 247 -17.60 -3.15 -4.09
N GLN A 248 -17.56 -3.35 -5.40
CA GLN A 248 -16.48 -4.03 -6.15
C GLN A 248 -15.13 -3.25 -6.09
N LEU A 249 -14.84 -2.55 -4.99
CA LEU A 249 -13.76 -1.60 -4.82
C LEU A 249 -12.93 -1.99 -3.60
N SER A 250 -11.67 -2.39 -3.84
CA SER A 250 -10.61 -2.32 -2.84
C SER A 250 -10.65 -0.96 -2.18
N HIS A 251 -10.80 -0.95 -0.86
CA HIS A 251 -10.53 0.25 -0.10
C HIS A 251 -9.01 0.43 -0.06
N GLY A 252 -8.23 -0.60 0.29
CA GLY A 252 -6.80 -0.69 -0.07
C GLY A 252 -5.97 0.56 0.21
N VAL A 253 -4.97 0.81 -0.63
CA VAL A 253 -4.12 2.01 -0.54
C VAL A 253 -4.94 3.32 -0.69
N GLU A 254 -5.99 3.31 -1.51
CA GLU A 254 -6.87 4.47 -1.74
C GLU A 254 -7.63 4.87 -0.46
N PHE A 255 -8.02 3.91 0.38
CA PHE A 255 -8.75 4.15 1.63
C PHE A 255 -7.86 4.69 2.71
N VAL A 256 -6.67 4.12 2.90
CA VAL A 256 -5.68 4.67 3.83
C VAL A 256 -5.37 6.12 3.44
N TYR A 257 -5.12 6.36 2.14
CA TYR A 257 -4.92 7.73 1.63
C TYR A 257 -6.11 8.64 1.96
N ASN A 258 -7.33 8.26 1.56
CA ASN A 258 -8.54 9.07 1.80
C ASN A 258 -8.80 9.32 3.30
N LEU A 259 -8.51 8.34 4.16
CA LEU A 259 -8.66 8.47 5.60
C LEU A 259 -7.66 9.49 6.18
N THR A 260 -6.42 9.49 5.65
CA THR A 260 -5.38 10.43 6.08
C THR A 260 -5.65 11.88 5.68
N ILE A 261 -6.31 12.10 4.54
CA ILE A 261 -6.66 13.45 4.05
C ILE A 261 -8.06 13.90 4.48
N ALA A 262 -8.81 13.05 5.19
CA ALA A 262 -10.13 13.42 5.70
C ALA A 262 -9.98 14.38 6.88
N ASP A 263 -10.57 15.57 6.77
CA ASP A 263 -10.37 16.65 7.75
C ASP A 263 -11.35 16.65 8.93
N SER A 264 -12.30 15.71 8.97
CA SER A 264 -13.34 15.70 10.01
C SER A 264 -13.55 14.32 10.62
N TYR A 265 -13.90 14.32 11.91
CA TYR A 265 -14.32 13.14 12.64
C TYR A 265 -15.43 12.39 11.90
N ASP A 266 -16.49 13.09 11.46
CA ASP A 266 -17.65 12.47 10.81
C ASP A 266 -17.32 11.84 9.45
N ALA A 267 -16.37 12.40 8.70
CA ALA A 267 -15.90 11.79 7.46
C ALA A 267 -15.14 10.49 7.75
N LYS A 268 -14.17 10.54 8.66
CA LYS A 268 -13.38 9.36 9.08
C LYS A 268 -14.25 8.27 9.69
N HIS A 269 -15.17 8.65 10.57
CA HIS A 269 -16.13 7.78 11.22
C HIS A 269 -17.02 7.05 10.19
N ARG A 270 -17.60 7.77 9.23
CA ARG A 270 -18.39 7.13 8.16
C ARG A 270 -17.55 6.16 7.33
N MET A 271 -16.31 6.51 7.02
CA MET A 271 -15.40 5.62 6.28
C MET A 271 -15.10 4.34 7.07
N LEU A 272 -14.68 4.46 8.33
CA LEU A 272 -14.35 3.33 9.20
C LEU A 272 -15.57 2.44 9.48
N GLN A 273 -16.74 3.04 9.74
CA GLN A 273 -17.97 2.28 9.93
C GLN A 273 -18.40 1.55 8.66
N SER A 274 -18.28 2.19 7.49
CA SER A 274 -18.62 1.53 6.22
C SER A 274 -17.71 0.34 5.92
N ALA A 275 -16.48 0.35 6.46
CA ALA A 275 -15.54 -0.74 6.33
C ALA A 275 -15.73 -1.83 7.40
N LEU A 276 -16.52 -1.59 8.45
CA LEU A 276 -16.71 -2.56 9.53
C LEU A 276 -17.64 -3.70 9.06
N ASP A 277 -17.04 -4.80 8.61
CA ASP A 277 -17.75 -6.03 8.29
C ASP A 277 -17.05 -7.22 8.96
N PRO A 278 -17.68 -7.85 9.97
CA PRO A 278 -17.11 -8.97 10.71
C PRO A 278 -17.12 -10.31 9.95
N SER A 279 -17.68 -10.35 8.73
CA SER A 279 -17.73 -11.58 7.91
C SER A 279 -16.46 -11.82 7.07
N TYR A 280 -15.47 -10.92 7.16
CA TYR A 280 -14.24 -11.03 6.39
C TYR A 280 -13.21 -11.97 7.02
N GLY A 281 -12.63 -12.81 6.17
CA GLY A 281 -11.55 -13.70 6.53
C GLY A 281 -10.22 -12.96 6.77
N ARG A 282 -9.38 -13.54 7.62
CA ARG A 282 -8.06 -13.02 8.03
C ARG A 282 -7.09 -13.04 6.84
N VAL A 283 -6.50 -11.89 6.54
CA VAL A 283 -5.34 -11.75 5.63
C VAL A 283 -4.29 -10.96 6.38
N ASN A 284 -3.13 -11.56 6.60
CA ASN A 284 -2.07 -11.00 7.41
C ASN A 284 -0.77 -11.04 6.59
N LEU A 285 -0.36 -9.90 6.04
CA LEU A 285 0.83 -9.82 5.20
C LEU A 285 2.12 -10.17 5.99
N PRO A 286 2.35 -9.63 7.21
CA PRO A 286 3.46 -10.06 8.06
C PRO A 286 3.56 -11.59 8.23
N GLU A 287 2.49 -12.24 8.69
CA GLU A 287 2.42 -13.71 8.87
C GLU A 287 2.70 -14.45 7.56
N ALA A 288 2.11 -13.99 6.45
CA ALA A 288 2.31 -14.60 5.13
C ALA A 288 3.73 -14.41 4.57
N LEU A 289 4.44 -13.35 4.99
CA LEU A 289 5.85 -13.12 4.65
C LEU A 289 6.77 -14.05 5.45
N HIS A 290 6.47 -14.28 6.73
CA HIS A 290 7.21 -15.23 7.57
C HIS A 290 7.08 -16.67 7.05
N GLU A 291 5.87 -17.10 6.66
CA GLU A 291 5.60 -18.43 6.10
C GLU A 291 6.48 -18.79 4.87
N VAL A 292 7.01 -17.80 4.15
CA VAL A 292 7.89 -18.02 2.99
C VAL A 292 9.22 -18.67 3.39
N LEU A 293 9.65 -18.43 4.63
CA LEU A 293 10.96 -18.81 5.14
C LEU A 293 10.90 -19.90 6.22
N ASP A 294 9.75 -20.51 6.48
CA ASP A 294 9.59 -21.58 7.49
C ASP A 294 10.55 -22.77 7.28
N ASP A 295 10.94 -23.04 6.03
CA ASP A 295 11.89 -24.10 5.66
C ASP A 295 13.34 -23.58 5.42
N ALA A 296 13.63 -22.34 5.81
CA ALA A 296 14.93 -21.73 5.55
C ALA A 296 16.03 -22.32 6.43
N ASP A 297 17.26 -22.27 5.93
CA ASP A 297 18.44 -22.68 6.67
C ASP A 297 18.69 -21.70 7.84
N GLY A 298 18.90 -22.22 9.05
CA GLY A 298 19.24 -21.44 10.25
C GLY A 298 20.66 -20.85 10.24
N ARG A 299 21.39 -20.96 9.12
CA ARG A 299 22.70 -20.31 8.94
C ARG A 299 22.53 -18.79 8.72
N PRO A 300 23.39 -17.96 9.34
CA PRO A 300 23.40 -16.53 9.10
C PRO A 300 23.58 -16.15 7.62
N VAL A 301 22.93 -15.07 7.18
CA VAL A 301 22.90 -14.61 5.77
C VAL A 301 24.30 -14.40 5.20
N GLN A 302 25.26 -13.93 5.99
CA GLN A 302 26.65 -13.73 5.53
C GLN A 302 27.32 -15.01 5.01
N PHE A 303 26.91 -16.18 5.50
CA PHE A 303 27.45 -17.48 5.09
C PHE A 303 26.76 -18.06 3.85
N GLN A 304 25.76 -17.37 3.32
CA GLN A 304 25.04 -17.77 2.12
C GLN A 304 25.62 -17.06 0.89
N SER A 305 25.85 -17.83 -0.17
CA SER A 305 26.26 -17.29 -1.46
C SER A 305 25.12 -16.49 -2.11
N GLU A 306 25.48 -15.60 -3.02
CA GLU A 306 24.50 -14.84 -3.81
C GLU A 306 23.60 -15.77 -4.64
N GLU A 307 24.16 -16.85 -5.17
CA GLU A 307 23.42 -17.87 -5.92
C GLU A 307 22.42 -18.63 -5.03
N GLU A 308 22.79 -18.98 -3.79
CA GLU A 308 21.87 -19.59 -2.82
C GLU A 308 20.71 -18.64 -2.51
N LEU A 309 20.98 -17.38 -2.19
CA LEU A 309 19.96 -16.38 -1.87
C LEU A 309 19.01 -16.12 -3.06
N HIS A 310 19.55 -16.05 -4.28
CA HIS A 310 18.76 -15.97 -5.49
C HIS A 310 17.94 -17.24 -5.74
N SER A 311 18.47 -18.42 -5.44
CA SER A 311 17.74 -19.69 -5.63
C SER A 311 16.56 -19.82 -4.65
N ILE A 312 16.69 -19.28 -3.44
CA ILE A 312 15.64 -19.23 -2.42
C ILE A 312 14.51 -18.30 -2.89
N ALA A 313 14.87 -17.15 -3.45
CA ALA A 313 13.94 -16.22 -4.07
C ALA A 313 13.27 -16.76 -5.35
N LEU A 314 13.94 -17.62 -6.12
CA LEU A 314 13.52 -18.08 -7.45
C LEU A 314 13.18 -19.58 -7.49
N ARG A 315 12.53 -20.12 -6.44
CA ARG A 315 12.13 -21.54 -6.37
C ARG A 315 11.35 -22.06 -7.60
N ARG A 316 10.97 -21.21 -8.58
CA ARG A 316 10.26 -21.60 -9.82
C ARG A 316 10.83 -21.11 -11.16
N GLY A 317 12.14 -20.84 -11.25
CA GLY A 317 12.83 -20.80 -12.55
C GLY A 317 12.47 -19.62 -13.47
N ASP A 318 11.85 -18.56 -12.95
CA ASP A 318 11.69 -17.31 -13.67
C ASP A 318 12.97 -16.47 -13.56
N SER A 319 13.33 -15.73 -14.61
CA SER A 319 14.45 -14.79 -14.54
C SER A 319 14.07 -13.63 -13.62
N PRO A 320 15.02 -13.05 -12.86
CA PRO A 320 14.78 -11.78 -12.17
C PRO A 320 14.21 -10.76 -13.18
N GLU A 321 13.23 -9.96 -12.74
CA GLU A 321 12.66 -8.88 -13.55
C GLU A 321 13.83 -8.03 -14.08
N GLU A 322 14.07 -8.04 -15.40
CA GLU A 322 15.23 -7.40 -16.06
C GLU A 322 15.26 -5.86 -15.89
N ASP A 323 14.22 -5.27 -15.29
CA ASP A 323 13.99 -3.83 -15.27
C ASP A 323 14.77 -3.09 -14.17
N ASP A 324 15.21 -3.76 -13.09
CA ASP A 324 15.97 -3.13 -12.00
C ASP A 324 17.30 -3.85 -11.72
N THR A 325 18.35 -3.42 -12.42
CA THR A 325 19.70 -3.98 -12.27
C THR A 325 20.50 -3.34 -11.13
N ASP A 326 19.94 -2.34 -10.43
CA ASP A 326 20.67 -1.67 -9.36
C ASP A 326 20.77 -2.57 -8.12
N GLN A 327 21.99 -2.70 -7.61
CA GLN A 327 22.30 -3.60 -6.50
C GLN A 327 22.11 -2.93 -5.12
N GLY A 328 21.56 -1.71 -5.06
CA GLY A 328 21.34 -0.96 -3.83
C GLY A 328 20.46 -1.70 -2.83
N PRO A 329 19.22 -2.08 -3.20
CA PRO A 329 18.31 -2.84 -2.35
C PRO A 329 18.93 -4.12 -1.77
N TYR A 330 19.52 -4.95 -2.64
CA TYR A 330 20.17 -6.20 -2.24
C TYR A 330 21.32 -5.96 -1.26
N LYS A 331 22.20 -5.00 -1.55
CA LYS A 331 23.34 -4.70 -0.67
C LYS A 331 22.90 -4.11 0.67
N ALA A 332 21.88 -3.26 0.68
CA ALA A 332 21.33 -2.73 1.90
C ALA A 332 20.75 -3.85 2.78
N TRP A 333 19.93 -4.72 2.19
CA TRP A 333 19.36 -5.89 2.88
C TRP A 333 20.45 -6.83 3.40
N ARG A 334 21.41 -7.22 2.55
CA ARG A 334 22.48 -8.14 2.93
C ARG A 334 23.37 -7.59 4.05
N ASN A 335 23.61 -6.27 4.05
CA ASN A 335 24.41 -5.63 5.10
C ASN A 335 23.64 -5.52 6.42
N ALA A 336 22.33 -5.27 6.38
CA ALA A 336 21.50 -5.18 7.59
C ALA A 336 21.38 -6.54 8.29
N HIS A 337 21.25 -7.61 7.50
CA HIS A 337 20.95 -8.95 7.99
C HIS A 337 22.15 -9.88 8.01
N ALA A 338 23.38 -9.36 7.88
CA ALA A 338 24.58 -10.19 7.71
C ALA A 338 24.73 -11.24 8.83
N ASP A 339 24.42 -10.85 10.06
CA ASP A 339 24.54 -11.70 11.25
C ASP A 339 23.22 -12.41 11.62
N SER A 340 22.11 -12.05 11.00
CA SER A 340 20.78 -12.65 11.21
C SER A 340 20.62 -13.93 10.40
N THR A 341 19.73 -14.82 10.85
CA THR A 341 19.25 -15.94 10.03
C THR A 341 18.31 -15.44 8.93
N LEU A 342 17.94 -16.32 7.98
CA LEU A 342 16.95 -15.96 6.96
C LEU A 342 15.58 -15.69 7.56
N GLU A 343 15.13 -16.51 8.52
CA GLU A 343 13.83 -16.33 9.19
C GLU A 343 13.73 -14.93 9.82
N GLU A 344 14.83 -14.45 10.40
CA GLU A 344 14.95 -13.11 11.00
C GLU A 344 15.18 -11.98 9.98
N SER A 345 15.32 -12.30 8.69
CA SER A 345 15.69 -11.30 7.66
C SER A 345 14.51 -10.63 6.95
N LEU A 346 13.28 -11.07 7.25
CA LEU A 346 12.04 -10.50 6.75
C LEU A 346 11.14 -10.12 7.92
N MET A 347 10.66 -8.89 7.94
CA MET A 347 9.65 -8.41 8.90
C MET A 347 9.97 -8.61 10.40
N PHE A 348 11.23 -8.89 10.76
CA PHE A 348 11.63 -9.05 12.14
C PHE A 348 11.38 -7.76 12.94
N GLU A 349 10.78 -7.87 14.13
CA GLU A 349 10.28 -6.71 14.88
C GLU A 349 11.40 -5.71 15.22
N ASP A 350 12.60 -6.22 15.56
CA ASP A 350 13.75 -5.39 15.92
C ASP A 350 14.29 -4.55 14.75
N ASP A 351 13.87 -4.85 13.50
CA ASP A 351 14.27 -4.12 12.29
C ASP A 351 13.23 -3.09 11.83
N ALA A 352 12.17 -2.84 12.60
CA ALA A 352 11.14 -1.85 12.28
C ALA A 352 11.74 -0.44 12.03
N TRP A 353 12.81 -0.09 12.74
CA TRP A 353 13.50 1.18 12.56
C TRP A 353 14.23 1.29 11.20
N LEU A 354 14.74 0.17 10.66
CA LEU A 354 15.32 0.11 9.32
C LEU A 354 14.23 0.28 8.26
N ARG A 355 13.10 -0.40 8.45
CA ARG A 355 11.94 -0.31 7.56
C ARG A 355 11.36 1.11 7.52
N GLY A 356 11.30 1.80 8.66
CA GLY A 356 10.96 3.22 8.75
C GLY A 356 11.88 4.15 7.95
N ARG A 357 13.11 3.72 7.63
CA ARG A 357 14.08 4.41 6.77
C ARG A 357 14.05 3.93 5.32
N ALA A 358 13.13 3.04 4.96
CA ALA A 358 13.01 2.46 3.62
C ALA A 358 14.36 1.93 3.08
N TYR A 359 15.17 1.31 3.95
CA TYR A 359 16.56 0.98 3.67
C TYR A 359 16.78 0.14 2.39
N VAL A 360 15.79 -0.67 1.99
CA VAL A 360 15.79 -1.49 0.77
C VAL A 360 15.20 -0.82 -0.48
N PHE A 361 14.93 0.49 -0.47
CA PHE A 361 14.37 1.22 -1.63
C PHE A 361 15.39 2.08 -2.38
N TRP A 362 16.49 2.42 -1.73
CA TRP A 362 17.43 3.42 -2.21
C TRP A 362 18.37 2.86 -3.28
N ASP A 363 18.73 3.70 -4.24
CA ASP A 363 19.76 3.35 -5.23
C ASP A 363 21.10 3.06 -4.55
N ARG A 364 21.93 2.21 -5.17
CA ARG A 364 23.26 1.87 -4.66
C ARG A 364 24.08 3.08 -4.29
N HIS A 365 24.07 4.11 -5.13
CA HIS A 365 24.82 5.33 -4.86
C HIS A 365 24.35 6.02 -3.57
N ARG A 366 23.05 6.06 -3.33
CA ARG A 366 22.46 6.63 -2.11
C ARG A 366 22.74 5.75 -0.89
N VAL A 367 22.59 4.43 -1.01
CA VAL A 367 22.94 3.47 0.05
C VAL A 367 24.41 3.66 0.46
N GLN A 368 25.31 3.73 -0.52
CA GLN A 368 26.73 3.96 -0.31
C GLN A 368 27.07 5.34 0.25
N GLN A 369 26.15 6.30 0.26
CA GLN A 369 26.37 7.63 0.86
C GLN A 369 25.77 7.72 2.25
N GLN A 370 24.55 7.20 2.43
CA GLN A 370 23.75 7.33 3.64
C GLN A 370 24.11 6.30 4.70
N PHE A 371 24.60 5.12 4.29
CA PHE A 371 24.92 4.01 5.20
C PHE A 371 26.41 3.64 5.16
N LYS A 372 27.30 4.61 4.89
CA LYS A 372 28.77 4.38 4.83
C LYS A 372 29.32 3.80 6.13
N ASP A 373 28.81 4.30 7.26
CA ASP A 373 29.27 3.94 8.59
C ASP A 373 28.37 2.86 9.24
N GLY A 374 27.59 2.15 8.42
CA GLY A 374 26.52 1.25 8.85
C GLY A 374 25.15 1.94 8.90
N PHE A 375 24.14 1.23 9.42
CA PHE A 375 22.78 1.77 9.54
C PHE A 375 22.59 2.71 10.75
N GLY A 376 23.62 2.84 11.59
CA GLY A 376 23.58 3.55 12.86
C GLY A 376 23.17 2.64 14.01
N GLU A 377 23.03 3.21 15.20
CA GLU A 377 22.50 2.49 16.36
C GLU A 377 20.97 2.41 16.26
N GLU A 378 20.43 1.24 16.63
CA GLU A 378 19.00 1.07 16.81
C GLU A 378 18.49 2.15 17.78
N PRO A 379 17.50 2.96 17.39
CA PRO A 379 16.84 3.84 18.34
C PRO A 379 16.13 2.93 19.36
N GLY A 380 16.69 2.84 20.57
CA GLY A 380 16.29 1.84 21.56
C GLY A 380 14.78 1.64 21.62
N TYR A 381 14.36 0.39 21.44
CA TYR A 381 12.96 -0.02 21.34
C TYR A 381 12.09 0.71 22.35
N ARG A 382 11.15 1.52 21.86
CA ARG A 382 10.22 2.26 22.69
C ARG A 382 8.81 1.93 22.24
N ARG A 383 8.07 1.24 23.10
CA ARG A 383 6.62 1.11 22.93
C ARG A 383 6.03 2.50 22.77
N ASP A 384 5.16 2.66 21.77
CA ASP A 384 4.45 3.91 21.50
C ASP A 384 3.45 4.30 22.61
N TYR A 385 3.24 3.41 23.58
CA TYR A 385 2.33 3.60 24.69
C TYR A 385 2.89 3.05 26.01
N THR A 386 2.44 3.65 27.10
CA THR A 386 2.71 3.24 28.49
C THR A 386 1.70 2.19 28.95
N GLU A 387 2.04 1.37 29.95
CA GLU A 387 1.10 0.43 30.57
C GLU A 387 -0.17 1.12 31.07
N ARG A 388 -0.03 2.37 31.53
CA ARG A 388 -1.15 3.20 31.94
C ARG A 388 -2.09 3.54 30.78
N GLU A 389 -1.56 3.95 29.63
CA GLU A 389 -2.38 4.23 28.45
C GLU A 389 -3.11 2.99 27.96
N TYR A 390 -2.46 1.82 28.01
CA TYR A 390 -3.09 0.55 27.69
C TYR A 390 -4.24 0.21 28.65
N ALA A 391 -4.01 0.37 29.96
CA ALA A 391 -5.07 0.18 30.96
C ALA A 391 -6.23 1.17 30.78
N ASP A 392 -5.93 2.43 30.46
CA ASP A 392 -6.93 3.47 30.17
C ASP A 392 -7.75 3.11 28.93
N MET A 393 -7.13 2.54 27.89
CA MET A 393 -7.82 2.03 26.70
C MET A 393 -8.77 0.89 27.05
N LEU A 394 -8.31 -0.12 27.80
CA LEU A 394 -9.15 -1.25 28.20
C LEU A 394 -10.36 -0.81 29.05
N GLU A 395 -10.18 0.16 29.95
CA GLU A 395 -11.30 0.70 30.72
C GLU A 395 -12.29 1.45 29.83
N SER A 396 -11.79 2.22 28.84
CA SER A 396 -12.64 2.90 27.87
C SER A 396 -13.54 1.94 27.08
N PHE A 397 -13.05 0.73 26.76
CA PHE A 397 -13.86 -0.29 26.08
C PHE A 397 -14.99 -0.76 26.97
N ARG A 398 -14.73 -1.02 28.25
CA ARG A 398 -15.77 -1.41 29.22
C ARG A 398 -16.84 -0.34 29.39
N GLU A 399 -16.45 0.93 29.47
CA GLU A 399 -17.40 2.04 29.60
C GLU A 399 -18.27 2.19 28.35
N ARG A 400 -17.67 2.15 27.16
CA ARG A 400 -18.39 2.23 25.89
C ARG A 400 -19.27 1.02 25.62
N SER A 401 -18.85 -0.18 26.03
CA SER A 401 -19.68 -1.39 25.96
C SER A 401 -20.97 -1.26 26.79
N LYS A 402 -20.87 -0.71 28.01
CA LYS A 402 -22.06 -0.42 28.84
C LYS A 402 -23.02 0.59 28.19
N ILE A 403 -22.48 1.55 27.42
CA ILE A 403 -23.30 2.52 26.67
C ILE A 403 -23.99 1.81 25.50
N TRP A 404 -23.25 1.02 24.74
CA TRP A 404 -23.76 0.24 23.61
C TRP A 404 -24.88 -0.72 24.01
N GLN A 405 -24.70 -1.49 25.09
CA GLN A 405 -25.69 -2.44 25.62
C GLN A 405 -27.01 -1.77 26.04
N LYS A 406 -26.97 -0.48 26.39
CA LYS A 406 -28.16 0.35 26.68
C LYS A 406 -28.76 0.98 25.41
N GLY A 407 -28.25 0.65 24.23
CA GLY A 407 -28.66 1.16 22.92
C GLY A 407 -27.98 2.46 22.50
N GLY A 408 -27.05 3.00 23.31
CA GLY A 408 -26.36 4.26 23.03
C GLY A 408 -25.36 4.15 21.88
N LYS A 409 -25.22 5.21 21.08
CA LYS A 409 -24.28 5.29 19.94
C LYS A 409 -23.63 6.67 19.87
N GLY A 410 -22.53 6.79 19.12
CA GLY A 410 -21.90 8.08 18.83
C GLY A 410 -20.58 8.31 19.57
N PHE A 411 -20.26 9.58 19.84
CA PHE A 411 -18.97 9.99 20.39
C PHE A 411 -18.98 9.94 21.91
N TRP A 412 -18.01 9.24 22.48
CA TRP A 412 -17.78 9.13 23.92
C TRP A 412 -16.44 9.74 24.33
N SER A 413 -16.45 10.45 25.46
CA SER A 413 -15.27 10.97 26.14
C SER A 413 -15.37 10.64 27.62
N ARG A 414 -14.23 10.44 28.29
CA ARG A 414 -14.21 10.15 29.74
C ARG A 414 -14.89 11.30 30.50
N GLY A 415 -16.00 10.97 31.16
CA GLY A 415 -16.80 11.95 31.92
C GLY A 415 -17.71 12.83 31.06
N ASP A 416 -17.77 12.64 29.74
CA ASP A 416 -18.66 13.38 28.84
C ASP A 416 -19.46 12.44 27.93
N THR A 417 -20.77 12.40 28.19
CA THR A 417 -21.76 11.62 27.42
C THR A 417 -22.71 12.51 26.62
N SER A 418 -22.42 13.82 26.49
CA SER A 418 -23.29 14.79 25.81
C SER A 418 -23.48 14.51 24.32
N ARG A 419 -22.54 13.79 23.70
CA ARG A 419 -22.54 13.42 22.27
C ARG A 419 -23.03 11.99 22.02
N ILE A 420 -23.59 11.33 23.03
CA ILE A 420 -24.20 10.01 22.92
C ILE A 420 -25.66 10.15 22.49
N VAL A 421 -26.03 9.43 21.45
CA VAL A 421 -27.41 9.31 20.96
C VAL A 421 -28.04 8.07 21.57
N TRP A 422 -29.15 8.23 22.27
CA TRP A 422 -29.94 7.16 22.87
C TRP A 422 -31.17 6.86 22.02
N PRO A 423 -31.67 5.61 21.99
CA PRO A 423 -32.90 5.29 21.30
C PRO A 423 -34.08 5.99 21.99
N ASP A 424 -35.02 6.51 21.19
CA ASP A 424 -36.29 7.02 21.70
C ASP A 424 -37.06 5.88 22.40
N LYS A 425 -37.59 6.16 23.59
CA LYS A 425 -38.27 5.18 24.45
C LYS A 425 -39.61 4.72 23.89
#